data_AF-A0A3N4Z178-F1
#
_entry.id   AF-A0A3N4Z178-F1
#
_cell.length_a   1.000
_cell.length_b   1.000
_cell.length_c   1.000
_cell.angle_alpha   90.00
_cell.angle_beta   90.00
_cell.angle_gamma   90.00
#
_symmetry.space_group_name_H-M   'P 1'
#
loop_
_entity.id
_entity.type
_entity.pdbx_description
1 polymer ?
#
loop_
_entity_poly.entity_id
_entity_poly.type
_entity_poly.pdbx_seq_one_letter_code
_entity_poly.pdbx_strand_id
1 'polypeptide(L)'
;MNRAIRPLKREGRPAEALAPVEKAVDIDRRLAVADPGAHARSLAASLSNLGKRFSELGRREEAMAAEQEALEIYRRLAAGNPDVRESDLALALGCWAWVRYEARVELHEALRAIEEALRLYDKLLPLAAARYVPDRAEALRLQANLLESLGRHPEAEDIPGQLAANEDEPGSQKRTPPRIGH
;
A
#
# COMPACT_ATOMS: atom_id res chain seq x y z
N MET A 1 -20.20 36.05 -34.19
CA MET A 1 -18.90 36.17 -33.50
C MET A 1 -18.98 35.44 -32.17
N ASN A 2 -18.68 34.14 -32.15
CA ASN A 2 -18.61 33.33 -30.91
C ASN A 2 -17.18 33.34 -30.38
N ARG A 3 -16.93 34.05 -29.27
CA ARG A 3 -15.64 34.02 -28.57
C ARG A 3 -15.63 32.90 -27.54
N ALA A 4 -14.94 31.83 -27.92
CA ALA A 4 -14.18 30.88 -27.11
C ALA A 4 -14.60 30.66 -25.64
N ILE A 5 -15.27 29.54 -25.39
CA ILE A 5 -15.22 28.81 -24.12
C ILE A 5 -13.80 28.23 -24.01
N ARG A 6 -12.99 28.77 -23.10
CA ARG A 6 -11.64 28.27 -22.80
C ARG A 6 -11.77 27.07 -21.84
N PRO A 7 -11.17 25.90 -22.11
CA PRO A 7 -11.24 24.78 -21.18
C PRO A 7 -10.35 25.08 -19.96
N LEU A 8 -10.92 25.00 -18.76
CA LEU A 8 -10.20 25.05 -17.48
C LEU A 8 -9.32 23.80 -17.36
N LYS A 9 -8.06 23.93 -17.77
CA LYS A 9 -7.00 22.94 -17.60
C LYS A 9 -6.78 22.69 -16.11
N ARG A 10 -6.99 21.45 -15.66
CA ARG A 10 -6.77 20.96 -14.29
C ARG A 10 -5.28 20.78 -13.98
N GLU A 11 -4.46 21.82 -14.09
CA GLU A 11 -2.97 21.65 -14.04
C GLU A 11 -2.25 22.22 -12.80
N GLY A 12 -2.94 22.79 -11.81
CA GLY A 12 -2.27 23.39 -10.63
C GLY A 12 -2.28 22.59 -9.32
N ARG A 13 -3.20 21.62 -9.15
CA ARG A 13 -3.55 21.10 -7.83
C ARG A 13 -2.67 19.98 -7.23
N PRO A 14 -2.01 19.09 -8.00
CA PRO A 14 -1.28 17.98 -7.38
C PRO A 14 0.12 18.38 -6.88
N ALA A 15 0.75 19.43 -7.42
CA ALA A 15 2.02 19.95 -6.92
C ALA A 15 1.87 20.74 -5.60
N GLU A 16 0.77 21.48 -5.41
CA GLU A 16 0.46 22.19 -4.15
C GLU A 16 0.16 21.22 -2.99
N ALA A 17 -0.33 20.01 -3.28
CA ALA A 17 -0.57 18.97 -2.29
C ALA A 17 0.73 18.29 -1.78
N LEU A 18 1.85 18.53 -2.46
CA LEU A 18 3.14 17.92 -2.12
C LEU A 18 3.82 18.64 -0.94
N ALA A 19 3.79 19.97 -0.94
CA ALA A 19 4.48 20.80 0.06
C ALA A 19 4.06 20.52 1.52
N PRO A 20 2.77 20.27 1.84
CA PRO A 20 2.38 19.85 3.18
C PRO A 20 2.94 18.47 3.59
N VAL A 21 3.03 17.53 2.64
CA VAL A 21 3.50 16.16 2.91
C VAL A 21 5.02 16.12 3.07
N GLU A 22 5.76 16.87 2.24
CA GLU A 22 7.22 17.05 2.40
C GLU A 22 7.57 17.67 3.75
N LYS A 23 6.82 18.70 4.18
CA LYS A 23 7.00 19.29 5.52
C LYS A 23 6.72 18.30 6.65
N ALA A 24 5.72 17.44 6.51
CA ALA A 24 5.43 16.40 7.49
C ALA A 24 6.60 15.41 7.60
N VAL A 25 7.15 14.96 6.45
CA VAL A 25 8.35 14.11 6.42
C VAL A 25 9.54 14.80 7.08
N ASP A 26 9.79 16.07 6.81
CA ASP A 26 10.89 16.82 7.43
C ASP A 26 10.76 16.93 8.96
N ILE A 27 9.53 17.17 9.45
CA ILE A 27 9.24 17.23 10.88
C ILE A 27 9.44 15.85 11.50
N ASP A 28 8.86 14.81 10.92
CA ASP A 28 8.98 13.45 11.42
C ASP A 28 10.43 12.95 11.38
N ARG A 29 11.24 13.35 10.39
CA ARG A 29 12.68 13.05 10.33
C ARG A 29 13.41 13.66 11.52
N ARG A 30 13.16 14.94 11.81
CA ARG A 30 13.79 15.63 12.95
C ARG A 30 13.38 14.99 14.28
N LEU A 31 12.10 14.63 14.42
CA LEU A 31 11.59 13.96 15.61
C LEU A 31 12.14 12.54 15.76
N ALA A 32 12.27 11.78 14.67
CA ALA A 32 12.85 10.44 14.69
C ALA A 32 14.36 10.45 14.96
N VAL A 33 15.09 11.54 14.67
CA VAL A 33 16.48 11.71 15.12
C VAL A 33 16.54 11.92 16.64
N ALA A 34 15.59 12.66 17.21
CA ALA A 34 15.55 12.96 18.63
C ALA A 34 15.04 11.77 19.48
N ASP A 35 14.00 11.09 19.01
CA ASP A 35 13.45 9.86 19.61
C ASP A 35 12.99 8.89 18.49
N PRO A 36 13.90 8.01 18.05
CA PRO A 36 13.59 7.03 17.01
C PRO A 36 12.45 6.08 17.40
N GLY A 37 12.33 5.72 18.69
CA GLY A 37 11.36 4.75 19.16
C GLY A 37 9.92 5.27 19.06
N ALA A 38 9.72 6.54 19.40
CA ALA A 38 8.40 7.18 19.36
C ALA A 38 7.97 7.59 17.94
N HIS A 39 8.91 8.02 17.09
CA HIS A 39 8.56 8.70 15.84
C HIS A 39 8.86 7.92 14.56
N ALA A 40 9.60 6.81 14.62
CA ALA A 40 9.88 5.99 13.43
C ALA A 40 8.61 5.56 12.68
N ARG A 41 7.53 5.21 13.39
CA ARG A 41 6.25 4.83 12.75
C ARG A 41 5.61 6.00 12.01
N SER A 42 5.62 7.20 12.61
CA SER A 42 5.07 8.42 11.99
C SER A 42 5.86 8.78 10.73
N LEU A 43 7.20 8.72 10.83
CA LEU A 43 8.08 8.95 9.69
C LEU A 43 7.80 8.00 8.53
N ALA A 44 7.69 6.69 8.81
CA ALA A 44 7.40 5.70 7.77
C ALA A 44 6.02 5.93 7.12
N ALA A 45 5.00 6.29 7.89
CA ALA A 45 3.68 6.63 7.36
C ALA A 45 3.70 7.88 6.46
N SER A 46 4.40 8.93 6.89
CA SER A 46 4.59 10.16 6.12
C SER A 46 5.35 9.91 4.81
N LEU A 47 6.38 9.05 4.84
CA LEU A 47 7.14 8.65 3.65
C LEU A 47 6.29 7.85 2.65
N SER A 48 5.49 6.87 3.10
CA SER A 48 4.58 6.16 2.19
C SER A 48 3.50 7.08 1.61
N ASN A 49 3.00 8.05 2.38
CA ASN A 49 2.08 9.05 1.84
C ASN A 49 2.76 9.93 0.78
N LEU A 50 4.02 10.31 1.00
CA LEU A 50 4.81 11.05 0.01
C LEU A 50 5.03 10.20 -1.26
N GLY A 51 5.34 8.91 -1.11
CA GLY A 51 5.49 7.97 -2.23
C GLY A 51 4.24 7.89 -3.11
N LYS A 52 3.06 7.77 -2.49
CA LYS A 52 1.77 7.80 -3.21
C LYS A 52 1.56 9.09 -3.99
N ARG A 53 1.84 10.26 -3.39
CA ARG A 53 1.73 11.55 -4.08
C ARG A 53 2.70 11.68 -5.26
N PHE A 54 3.91 11.15 -5.12
CA PHE A 54 4.85 11.09 -6.22
C PHE A 54 4.36 10.18 -7.35
N SER A 55 3.76 9.02 -7.04
CA SER A 55 3.17 8.14 -8.06
C SER A 55 2.01 8.81 -8.81
N GLU A 56 1.10 9.48 -8.09
CA GLU A 56 0.00 10.25 -8.67
C GLU A 56 0.48 11.37 -9.63
N LEU A 57 1.67 11.92 -9.36
CA LEU A 57 2.33 12.93 -10.20
C LEU A 57 3.17 12.35 -11.34
N GLY A 58 3.27 11.02 -11.44
CA GLY A 58 4.14 10.34 -12.41
C GLY A 58 5.64 10.42 -12.08
N ARG A 59 6.00 10.94 -10.89
CA ARG A 59 7.37 11.07 -10.36
C ARG A 59 7.82 9.73 -9.74
N ARG A 60 7.99 8.73 -10.60
CA ARG A 60 8.16 7.33 -10.20
C ARG A 60 9.43 7.07 -9.41
N GLU A 61 10.54 7.71 -9.75
CA GLU A 61 11.82 7.53 -9.06
C GLU A 61 11.74 8.03 -7.61
N GLU A 62 11.14 9.20 -7.41
CA GLU A 62 10.94 9.75 -6.07
C GLU A 62 9.91 8.95 -5.27
N ALA A 63 8.89 8.40 -5.93
CA ALA A 63 7.93 7.50 -5.29
C ALA A 63 8.62 6.23 -4.74
N MET A 64 9.46 5.60 -5.57
CA MET A 64 10.21 4.41 -5.18
C MET A 64 11.18 4.68 -4.04
N ALA A 65 11.89 5.81 -4.08
CA ALA A 65 12.82 6.19 -3.02
C ALA A 65 12.10 6.41 -1.68
N ALA A 66 10.97 7.11 -1.68
CA ALA A 66 10.18 7.37 -0.47
C ALA A 66 9.61 6.06 0.13
N GLU A 67 9.05 5.18 -0.71
CA GLU A 67 8.51 3.90 -0.25
C GLU A 67 9.61 2.94 0.22
N GLN A 68 10.79 2.96 -0.39
CA GLN A 68 11.92 2.15 0.06
C GLN A 68 12.38 2.56 1.46
N GLU A 69 12.50 3.86 1.73
CA GLU A 69 12.87 4.35 3.06
C GLU A 69 11.80 3.99 4.11
N ALA A 70 10.51 4.13 3.77
CA ALA A 70 9.41 3.71 4.63
C ALA A 70 9.50 2.21 4.96
N LEU A 71 9.74 1.37 3.96
CA LEU A 71 9.84 -0.08 4.10
C LEU A 71 10.99 -0.49 5.03
N GLU A 72 12.15 0.14 4.90
CA GLU A 72 13.29 -0.10 5.79
C GLU A 72 12.97 0.22 7.25
N ILE A 73 12.25 1.31 7.50
CA ILE A 73 11.83 1.70 8.85
C ILE A 73 10.82 0.68 9.39
N TYR A 74 9.81 0.29 8.61
CA TYR A 74 8.83 -0.71 9.04
C TYR A 74 9.45 -2.08 9.32
N ARG A 75 10.45 -2.51 8.53
CA ARG A 75 11.19 -3.75 8.81
C ARG A 75 11.93 -3.70 10.14
N ARG A 76 12.62 -2.58 10.44
CA ARG A 76 13.30 -2.39 11.73
C ARG A 76 12.31 -2.38 12.90
N LEU A 77 11.16 -1.74 12.69
CA LEU A 77 10.11 -1.70 13.69
C LEU A 77 9.57 -3.11 13.98
N ALA A 78 9.21 -3.89 12.94
CA ALA A 78 8.64 -5.22 13.08
C ALA A 78 9.53 -6.18 13.90
N ALA A 79 10.85 -6.00 13.85
CA ALA A 79 11.78 -6.78 14.67
C ALA A 79 11.65 -6.53 16.20
N GLY A 80 11.06 -5.41 16.64
CA GLY A 80 10.96 -5.02 18.05
C GLY A 80 9.60 -5.23 18.72
N ASN A 81 8.51 -5.36 17.97
CA ASN A 81 7.17 -5.72 18.48
C ASN A 81 6.31 -6.23 17.30
N PRO A 82 6.14 -7.56 17.16
CA PRO A 82 5.67 -8.17 15.92
C PRO A 82 4.25 -7.75 15.52
N ASP A 83 3.25 -7.93 16.37
CA ASP A 83 1.85 -8.00 15.90
C ASP A 83 1.32 -6.71 15.26
N VAL A 84 1.53 -5.55 15.91
CA VAL A 84 1.03 -4.27 15.39
C VAL A 84 1.85 -3.82 14.17
N ARG A 85 3.15 -4.13 14.14
CA ARG A 85 4.09 -3.62 13.16
C ARG A 85 4.19 -4.50 11.91
N GLU A 86 3.89 -5.79 12.03
CA GLU A 86 3.74 -6.70 10.90
C GLU A 86 2.60 -6.24 9.97
N SER A 87 1.52 -5.67 10.50
CA SER A 87 0.42 -5.12 9.69
C SER A 87 0.83 -3.89 8.88
N ASP A 88 1.58 -2.97 9.49
CA ASP A 88 2.09 -1.79 8.79
C ASP A 88 3.13 -2.19 7.71
N LEU A 89 3.97 -3.20 8.02
CA LEU A 89 4.95 -3.75 7.08
C LEU A 89 4.27 -4.38 5.86
N ALA A 90 3.18 -5.15 6.04
CA ALA A 90 2.43 -5.75 4.95
C ALA A 90 1.84 -4.70 3.99
N LEU A 91 1.31 -3.60 4.55
CA LEU A 91 0.79 -2.48 3.77
C LEU A 91 1.90 -1.75 2.99
N ALA A 92 3.05 -1.52 3.63
CA ALA A 92 4.20 -0.87 2.99
C ALA A 92 4.76 -1.70 1.83
N LEU A 93 4.89 -3.02 2.02
CA LEU A 93 5.30 -3.96 0.96
C LEU A 93 4.33 -3.93 -0.23
N GLY A 94 3.02 -3.90 0.03
CA GLY A 94 2.00 -3.78 -1.02
C GLY A 94 2.09 -2.48 -1.81
N CYS A 95 2.29 -1.34 -1.12
CA CYS A 95 2.47 -0.03 -1.76
C CYS A 95 3.74 0.01 -2.62
N TRP A 96 4.85 -0.50 -2.08
CA TRP A 96 6.13 -0.58 -2.79
C TRP A 96 6.05 -1.47 -4.03
N ALA A 97 5.41 -2.64 -3.92
CA ALA A 97 5.16 -3.53 -5.06
C ALA A 97 4.26 -2.89 -6.11
N TRP A 98 3.23 -2.14 -5.70
CA TRP A 98 2.32 -1.44 -6.61
C TRP A 98 3.05 -0.40 -7.48
N VAL A 99 3.86 0.46 -6.85
CA VAL A 99 4.62 1.50 -7.58
C VAL A 99 5.54 0.87 -8.63
N ARG A 100 6.18 -0.25 -8.30
CA ARG A 100 7.05 -0.99 -9.23
C ARG A 100 6.29 -1.67 -10.35
N TYR A 101 5.13 -2.24 -10.05
CA TYR A 101 4.24 -2.80 -11.04
C TYR A 101 3.76 -1.74 -12.05
N GLU A 102 3.30 -0.58 -11.57
CA GLU A 102 2.87 0.54 -12.44
C GLU A 102 4.00 1.09 -13.29
N ALA A 103 5.21 1.16 -12.74
CA ALA A 103 6.41 1.57 -13.45
C ALA A 103 6.93 0.49 -14.42
N ARG A 104 6.43 -0.76 -14.33
CA ARG A 104 6.92 -1.93 -15.07
C ARG A 104 8.41 -2.19 -14.86
N VAL A 105 8.91 -1.93 -13.65
CA VAL A 105 10.32 -2.11 -13.28
C VAL A 105 10.46 -3.19 -12.22
N GLU A 106 11.50 -4.02 -12.36
CA GLU A 106 11.87 -5.06 -11.37
C GLU A 106 10.65 -5.89 -10.90
N LEU A 107 9.80 -6.32 -11.84
CA LEU A 107 8.53 -7.01 -11.54
C LEU A 107 8.71 -8.27 -10.67
N HIS A 108 9.85 -8.94 -10.76
CA HIS A 108 10.20 -10.06 -9.89
C HIS A 108 10.37 -9.64 -8.42
N GLU A 109 10.96 -8.47 -8.15
CA GLU A 109 11.09 -7.94 -6.79
C GLU A 109 9.73 -7.45 -6.26
N ALA A 110 8.90 -6.83 -7.11
CA ALA A 110 7.53 -6.50 -6.76
C ALA A 110 6.71 -7.75 -6.36
N LEU A 111 6.90 -8.86 -7.10
CA LEU A 111 6.27 -10.13 -6.77
C LEU A 111 6.78 -10.72 -5.45
N ARG A 112 8.09 -10.68 -5.19
CA ARG A 112 8.63 -11.12 -3.89
C ARG A 112 8.07 -10.31 -2.72
N ALA A 113 7.93 -9.00 -2.90
CA ALA A 113 7.35 -8.13 -1.87
C ALA A 113 5.87 -8.44 -1.62
N ILE A 114 5.08 -8.72 -2.65
CA ILE A 114 3.67 -9.09 -2.45
C ILE A 114 3.53 -10.47 -1.80
N GLU A 115 4.39 -11.43 -2.14
CA GLU A 115 4.46 -12.74 -1.48
C GLU A 115 4.86 -12.62 0.00
N GLU A 116 5.74 -11.66 0.35
CA GLU A 116 6.06 -11.33 1.75
C GLU A 116 4.85 -10.71 2.47
N ALA A 117 4.17 -9.75 1.85
CA ALA A 117 2.99 -9.12 2.43
C ALA A 117 1.86 -10.14 2.69
N LEU A 118 1.62 -11.05 1.75
CA LEU A 118 0.61 -12.11 1.90
C LEU A 118 0.94 -13.06 3.05
N ARG A 119 2.21 -13.46 3.21
CA ARG A 119 2.66 -14.24 4.37
C ARG A 119 2.43 -13.53 5.70
N LEU A 120 2.56 -12.21 5.75
CA LEU A 120 2.24 -11.42 6.94
C LEU A 120 0.72 -11.39 7.19
N TYR A 121 -0.09 -11.19 6.15
CA TYR A 121 -1.54 -11.25 6.30
C TYR A 121 -2.03 -12.63 6.77
N ASP A 122 -1.44 -13.72 6.29
CA ASP A 122 -1.80 -15.08 6.73
C ASP A 122 -1.57 -15.28 8.24
N LYS A 123 -0.56 -14.62 8.84
CA LYS A 123 -0.35 -14.61 10.29
C LYS A 123 -1.34 -13.72 11.04
N LEU A 124 -1.78 -12.64 10.42
CA LEU A 124 -2.64 -11.62 11.03
C LEU A 124 -4.13 -11.98 10.95
N LEU A 125 -4.54 -12.77 9.95
CA LEU A 125 -5.93 -13.19 9.75
C LEU A 125 -6.53 -13.90 10.98
N PRO A 126 -5.85 -14.86 11.63
CA PRO A 126 -6.36 -15.48 12.86
C PRO A 126 -6.57 -14.50 14.03
N LEU A 127 -5.88 -13.35 14.03
CA LEU A 127 -5.96 -12.35 15.08
C LEU A 127 -7.10 -11.36 14.86
N ALA A 128 -7.34 -10.95 13.60
CA ALA A 128 -8.40 -10.01 13.25
C ALA A 128 -8.75 -10.06 11.75
N ALA A 129 -9.34 -11.16 11.27
CA ALA A 129 -9.68 -11.36 9.86
C ALA A 129 -10.41 -10.16 9.22
N ALA A 130 -11.47 -9.66 9.87
CA ALA A 130 -12.25 -8.51 9.38
C ALA A 130 -11.42 -7.25 9.11
N ARG A 131 -10.27 -7.07 9.79
CA ARG A 131 -9.39 -5.92 9.59
C ARG A 131 -8.50 -6.08 8.35
N TYR A 132 -8.06 -7.29 8.05
CA TYR A 132 -6.98 -7.55 7.09
C TYR A 132 -7.45 -8.19 5.78
N VAL A 133 -8.63 -8.82 5.75
CA VAL A 133 -9.23 -9.39 4.53
C VAL A 133 -9.25 -8.41 3.35
N PRO A 134 -9.67 -7.14 3.51
CA PRO A 134 -9.67 -6.19 2.39
C PRO A 134 -8.27 -5.91 1.83
N ASP A 135 -7.31 -5.64 2.72
CA ASP A 135 -5.93 -5.31 2.33
C ASP A 135 -5.21 -6.54 1.72
N ARG A 136 -5.50 -7.75 2.22
CA ARG A 136 -5.03 -9.01 1.63
C ARG A 136 -5.63 -9.27 0.24
N ALA A 137 -6.90 -8.95 0.02
CA ALA A 137 -7.55 -9.11 -1.28
C ALA A 137 -6.89 -8.22 -2.35
N GLU A 138 -6.56 -6.97 -2.02
CA GLU A 138 -5.81 -6.09 -2.92
C GLU A 138 -4.42 -6.65 -3.23
N ALA A 139 -3.74 -7.19 -2.23
CA ALA A 139 -2.44 -7.84 -2.43
C ALA A 139 -2.52 -9.06 -3.36
N LEU A 140 -3.54 -9.90 -3.22
CA LEU A 140 -3.79 -11.04 -4.11
C LEU A 140 -4.07 -10.59 -5.55
N ARG A 141 -4.89 -9.55 -5.74
CA ARG A 141 -5.15 -9.00 -7.09
C ARG A 141 -3.88 -8.48 -7.75
N LEU A 142 -3.03 -7.78 -6.98
CA LEU A 142 -1.73 -7.34 -7.49
C LEU A 142 -0.81 -8.52 -7.82
N GLN A 143 -0.81 -9.58 -7.01
CA GLN A 143 -0.06 -10.80 -7.29
C GLN A 143 -0.49 -11.45 -8.60
N ALA A 144 -1.81 -11.62 -8.84
CA ALA A 144 -2.31 -12.15 -10.11
C ALA A 144 -1.81 -11.32 -11.31
N ASN A 145 -1.93 -10.00 -11.22
CA ASN A 145 -1.46 -9.10 -12.28
C ASN A 145 0.05 -9.20 -12.53
N LEU A 146 0.85 -9.35 -11.45
CA LEU A 146 2.29 -9.54 -11.54
C LEU A 146 2.66 -10.88 -12.16
N LEU A 147 2.00 -11.97 -11.77
CA LEU A 147 2.21 -13.31 -12.31
C LEU A 147 1.87 -13.36 -13.81
N GLU A 148 0.74 -12.78 -14.21
CA GLU A 148 0.34 -12.62 -15.61
C GLU A 148 1.38 -11.83 -16.41
N SER A 149 1.86 -10.72 -15.86
CA SER A 149 2.87 -9.87 -16.51
C SER A 149 4.25 -10.55 -16.63
N LEU A 150 4.52 -11.56 -15.80
CA LEU A 150 5.73 -12.37 -15.81
C LEU A 150 5.55 -13.69 -16.59
N GLY A 151 4.36 -13.95 -17.15
CA GLY A 151 4.05 -15.19 -17.88
C GLY A 151 3.92 -16.43 -16.98
N ARG A 152 3.74 -16.26 -15.67
CA ARG A 152 3.60 -17.34 -14.67
C ARG A 152 2.13 -17.75 -14.52
N HIS A 153 1.46 -18.06 -15.64
CA HIS A 153 0.03 -18.35 -15.70
C HIS A 153 -0.44 -19.47 -14.75
N PRO A 154 0.26 -20.61 -14.58
CA PRO A 154 -0.19 -21.66 -13.67
C PRO A 154 -0.33 -21.19 -12.22
N GLU A 155 0.50 -20.24 -11.80
CA GLU A 155 0.45 -19.69 -10.45
C GLU A 155 -0.62 -18.60 -10.31
N ALA A 156 -0.97 -17.93 -11.41
CA ALA A 156 -2.04 -16.94 -11.43
C ALA A 156 -3.42 -17.61 -11.32
N GLU A 157 -3.57 -18.84 -11.82
CA GLU A 157 -4.80 -19.64 -11.75
C GLU A 157 -5.21 -20.02 -10.31
N ASP A 158 -4.26 -20.06 -9.38
CA ASP A 158 -4.52 -20.35 -7.96
C ASP A 158 -5.11 -19.14 -7.20
N ILE A 159 -4.89 -17.92 -7.70
CA ILE A 159 -5.25 -16.67 -7.00
C ILE A 159 -6.77 -16.50 -6.81
N PRO A 160 -7.63 -16.78 -7.80
CA PRO A 160 -9.09 -16.76 -7.61
C PRO A 160 -9.57 -17.65 -6.45
N GLY A 161 -8.95 -18.83 -6.26
CA GLY A 161 -9.26 -19.72 -5.14
C GLY A 161 -8.88 -19.12 -3.78
N GLN A 162 -7.72 -18.46 -3.72
CA GLN A 162 -7.28 -17.75 -2.52
C GLN A 162 -8.12 -16.51 -2.20
N LEU A 163 -8.63 -15.82 -3.22
CA LEU A 163 -9.57 -14.70 -3.06
C LEU A 163 -10.92 -15.17 -2.53
N ALA A 164 -11.47 -16.28 -3.04
CA ALA A 164 -12.70 -16.87 -2.54
C ALA A 164 -12.56 -17.29 -1.07
N ALA A 165 -11.47 -17.97 -0.71
CA ALA A 165 -11.20 -18.35 0.69
C ALA A 165 -11.12 -17.14 1.62
N ASN A 166 -10.61 -15.99 1.13
CA ASN A 166 -10.54 -14.73 1.87
C ASN A 166 -11.94 -14.11 2.11
N GLU A 167 -12.91 -14.35 1.21
CA GLU A 167 -14.29 -13.90 1.35
C GLU A 167 -15.10 -14.73 2.37
N ASP A 168 -14.73 -16.01 2.53
CA ASP A 168 -15.36 -16.94 3.47
C ASP A 168 -14.91 -16.76 4.92
N GLU A 169 -13.88 -15.94 5.19
CA GLU A 169 -13.37 -15.67 6.53
C GLU A 169 -14.44 -15.04 7.45
N PRO A 170 -14.68 -15.58 8.67
CA PRO A 170 -15.70 -15.10 9.60
C PRO A 170 -15.39 -13.67 10.05
N GLY A 171 -16.01 -12.70 9.37
CA GLY A 171 -15.79 -11.27 9.56
C GLY A 171 -15.70 -10.46 8.27
N SER A 172 -15.54 -11.12 7.12
CA SER A 172 -15.52 -10.49 5.78
C SER A 172 -16.89 -9.99 5.33
N GLN A 173 -17.98 -10.65 5.77
CA GLN A 173 -19.33 -10.22 5.45
C GLN A 173 -19.64 -8.87 6.12
N LYS A 174 -19.78 -7.82 5.30
CA LYS A 174 -20.41 -6.57 5.71
C LYS A 174 -21.71 -6.94 6.43
N ARG A 175 -21.82 -6.59 7.72
CA ARG A 175 -23.09 -6.65 8.44
C ARG A 175 -24.15 -5.98 7.58
N THR A 176 -24.96 -6.77 6.89
CA THR A 176 -26.16 -6.27 6.24
C THR A 176 -27.03 -5.75 7.38
N PRO A 177 -27.39 -4.45 7.40
CA PRO A 177 -28.31 -3.97 8.42
C PRO A 177 -29.60 -4.78 8.30
N PRO A 178 -30.23 -5.18 9.43
CA PRO A 178 -31.44 -5.98 9.37
C PRO A 178 -32.47 -5.25 8.51
N ARG A 179 -33.04 -5.96 7.54
CA ARG A 179 -34.22 -5.48 6.81
C ARG A 179 -35.32 -5.26 7.86
N ILE A 180 -35.57 -4.01 8.21
CA ILE A 180 -36.76 -3.61 8.94
C ILE A 180 -37.92 -3.87 7.97
N GLY A 181 -38.70 -4.91 8.25
CA GLY A 181 -39.93 -5.20 7.52
C GLY A 181 -40.91 -4.05 7.69
N HIS A 182 -41.52 -3.63 6.57
CA HIS A 182 -42.72 -2.81 6.56
C HIS A 182 -43.96 -3.69 6.72
#